data_AF-A0A377NFL0-F1
#
_entry.id   AF-A0A377NFL0-F1
#
_cell.length_a   1.000
_cell.length_b   1.000
_cell.length_c   1.000
_cell.angle_alpha   90.00
_cell.angle_beta   90.00
_cell.angle_gamma   90.00
#
_symmetry.space_group_name_H-M   'P 1'
#
loop_
_entity.id
_entity.type
_entity.pdbx_description
1 polymer ?
#
loop_
_entity_poly.entity_id
_entity_poly.type
_entity_poly.pdbx_seq_one_letter_code
_entity_poly.pdbx_strand_id
1 'polypeptide(L)'
;MLLTHRTFSRLLLPLILSSASSCALEPTANQPSCHVPDAANLQGNVRLQAHCVYPQSLVISHSNTHLDCQGATLDGDNRRAFGIVVNSKGQPVENVSVENCKIRDFTHSGIRITSDIPANQLSADHQENYRRTPTKVLIDHVNVQGSGRVGIYFDDYVTTSTLSNSTC
;
A
#
# COMPACT_ATOMS: atom_id res chain seq x y z
N MET A 1 -50.84 76.49 -29.21
CA MET A 1 -50.56 75.04 -29.30
C MET A 1 -49.51 74.71 -28.24
N LEU A 2 -49.99 74.23 -27.08
CA LEU A 2 -49.67 72.92 -26.48
C LEU A 2 -48.26 72.83 -25.87
N LEU A 3 -48.16 72.95 -24.54
CA LEU A 3 -48.00 71.84 -23.54
C LEU A 3 -46.53 71.29 -23.57
N THR A 4 -45.76 71.04 -22.50
CA THR A 4 -46.05 70.73 -21.09
C THR A 4 -44.73 70.59 -20.29
N HIS A 5 -44.83 70.77 -18.97
CA HIS A 5 -43.91 70.33 -17.92
C HIS A 5 -43.37 68.89 -18.04
N ARG A 6 -42.17 68.63 -17.47
CA ARG A 6 -41.85 67.42 -16.66
C ARG A 6 -40.43 67.51 -16.07
N THR A 7 -40.30 67.81 -14.77
CA THR A 7 -40.10 66.91 -13.61
C THR A 7 -38.68 66.33 -13.46
N PHE A 8 -37.99 66.82 -12.42
CA PHE A 8 -36.83 66.23 -11.77
C PHE A 8 -37.11 64.76 -11.40
N SER A 9 -36.23 63.84 -11.81
CA SER A 9 -36.19 62.47 -11.29
C SER A 9 -34.86 62.24 -10.59
N ARG A 10 -34.89 62.18 -9.26
CA ARG A 10 -33.78 61.77 -8.41
C ARG A 10 -33.58 60.28 -8.58
N LEU A 11 -32.49 59.87 -9.25
CA LEU A 11 -32.02 58.49 -9.17
C LEU A 11 -31.35 58.27 -7.81
N LEU A 12 -32.02 57.54 -6.91
CA LEU A 12 -31.35 56.84 -5.82
C LEU A 12 -30.66 55.60 -6.39
N LEU A 13 -29.34 55.54 -6.29
CA LEU A 13 -28.57 54.31 -6.50
C LEU A 13 -28.64 53.46 -5.22
N PRO A 14 -29.03 52.17 -5.29
CA PRO A 14 -28.88 51.27 -4.15
C PRO A 14 -27.41 50.85 -4.02
N LEU A 15 -26.84 51.05 -2.83
CA LEU A 15 -25.53 50.55 -2.44
C LEU A 15 -25.63 49.02 -2.27
N ILE A 16 -25.13 48.26 -3.24
CA ILE A 16 -25.08 46.79 -3.15
C ILE A 16 -23.85 46.44 -2.30
N LEU A 17 -24.04 46.17 -1.01
CA LEU A 17 -22.99 45.55 -0.18
C LEU A 17 -22.77 44.11 -0.68
N SER A 18 -21.69 43.92 -1.43
CA SER A 18 -21.18 42.61 -1.80
C SER A 18 -20.43 42.05 -0.60
N SER A 19 -21.08 41.20 0.18
CA SER A 19 -20.42 40.37 1.19
C SER A 19 -19.58 39.32 0.47
N ALA A 20 -18.31 39.64 0.23
CA ALA A 20 -17.32 38.66 -0.19
C ALA A 20 -17.07 37.70 0.98
N SER A 21 -17.81 36.60 1.02
CA SER A 21 -17.45 35.44 1.83
C SER A 21 -16.13 34.89 1.30
N SER A 22 -15.03 35.33 1.90
CA SER A 22 -13.74 34.67 1.73
C SER A 22 -13.84 33.33 2.44
N CYS A 23 -14.10 32.26 1.69
CA CYS A 23 -13.76 30.91 2.13
C CYS A 23 -12.24 30.85 2.26
N ALA A 24 -11.72 31.24 3.43
CA ALA A 24 -10.36 30.92 3.79
C ALA A 24 -10.28 29.39 3.84
N LEU A 25 -9.54 28.80 2.90
CA LEU A 25 -9.09 27.42 3.03
C LEU A 25 -8.22 27.37 4.28
N GLU A 26 -8.77 26.83 5.37
CA GLU A 26 -7.98 26.52 6.54
C GLU A 26 -6.86 25.56 6.13
N PRO A 27 -5.60 25.84 6.50
CA PRO A 27 -4.50 24.93 6.20
C PRO A 27 -4.83 23.62 6.91
N THR A 28 -5.01 22.56 6.13
CA THR A 28 -5.37 21.25 6.63
C THR A 28 -4.35 20.84 7.68
N ALA A 29 -4.89 20.55 8.88
CA ALA A 29 -4.15 20.05 10.01
C ALA A 29 -3.19 18.94 9.57
N ASN A 30 -1.92 19.15 9.87
CA ASN A 30 -0.78 18.24 9.82
C ASN A 30 -1.20 16.77 9.67
N GLN A 31 -1.38 16.32 8.42
CA GLN A 31 -1.66 14.91 8.15
C GLN A 31 -0.40 14.13 8.56
N PRO A 32 -0.51 13.08 9.40
CA PRO A 32 0.62 12.24 9.69
C PRO A 32 1.18 11.70 8.38
N SER A 33 2.43 12.05 8.06
CA SER A 33 3.09 11.56 6.87
C SER A 33 3.25 10.05 6.98
N CYS A 34 2.58 9.31 6.09
CA CYS A 34 2.67 7.86 6.04
C CYS A 34 4.11 7.44 5.77
N HIS A 35 4.78 6.87 6.79
CA HIS A 35 6.15 6.40 6.70
C HIS A 35 6.21 4.92 7.08
N VAL A 36 6.94 4.14 6.28
CA VAL A 36 7.26 2.76 6.59
C VAL A 36 8.54 2.75 7.44
N PRO A 37 8.49 2.27 8.70
CA PRO A 37 9.67 2.19 9.54
C PRO A 37 10.76 1.35 8.88
N ASP A 38 11.95 1.92 8.73
CA ASP A 38 13.14 1.26 8.15
C ASP A 38 12.84 0.49 6.85
N ALA A 39 12.18 1.15 5.89
CA ALA A 39 11.69 0.52 4.65
C ALA A 39 12.75 -0.25 3.84
N ALA A 40 14.03 0.09 3.99
CA ALA A 40 15.14 -0.60 3.32
C ALA A 40 15.55 -1.90 4.02
N ASN A 41 15.19 -2.08 5.29
CA ASN A 41 15.68 -3.13 6.16
C ASN A 41 14.60 -3.58 7.17
N LEU A 42 13.45 -4.05 6.66
CA LEU A 42 12.37 -4.56 7.52
C LEU A 42 12.85 -5.76 8.33
N GLN A 43 12.74 -5.65 9.66
CA GLN A 43 13.13 -6.68 10.62
C GLN A 43 12.37 -6.52 11.94
N GLY A 44 12.22 -7.62 12.69
CA GLY A 44 11.52 -7.63 13.97
C GLY A 44 10.03 -7.29 13.83
N ASN A 45 9.46 -6.58 14.80
CA ASN A 45 8.05 -6.18 14.76
C ASN A 45 7.88 -4.84 14.05
N VAL A 46 7.31 -4.86 12.85
CA VAL A 46 7.04 -3.68 12.03
C VAL A 46 5.54 -3.42 12.03
N ARG A 47 5.13 -2.20 12.40
CA ARG A 47 3.73 -1.76 12.33
C ARG A 47 3.59 -0.58 11.39
N LEU A 48 2.71 -0.71 10.41
CA LEU A 48 2.32 0.42 9.58
C LEU A 48 1.26 1.26 10.29
N GLN A 49 1.17 2.53 9.92
CA GLN A 49 0.09 3.40 10.40
C GLN A 49 -1.22 3.01 9.73
N ALA A 50 -2.26 2.77 10.53
CA ALA A 50 -3.61 2.52 10.06
C ALA A 50 -4.10 3.65 9.13
N HIS A 51 -4.98 3.31 8.19
CA HIS A 51 -5.57 4.22 7.20
C HIS A 51 -4.60 4.86 6.20
N CYS A 52 -3.30 4.60 6.31
CA CYS A 52 -2.33 5.05 5.30
C CYS A 52 -2.46 4.28 3.98
N VAL A 53 -2.11 4.98 2.90
CA VAL A 53 -1.88 4.39 1.57
C VAL A 53 -0.39 4.54 1.25
N TYR A 54 0.29 3.42 1.05
CA TYR A 54 1.71 3.34 0.77
C TYR A 54 1.92 3.02 -0.73
N PRO A 55 2.39 3.99 -1.54
CA PRO A 55 2.64 3.79 -2.96
C PRO A 55 4.03 3.16 -3.19
N GLN A 56 4.32 2.05 -2.51
CA GLN A 56 5.61 1.37 -2.58
C GLN A 56 5.50 -0.13 -2.33
N SER A 57 6.53 -0.85 -2.80
CA SER A 57 6.74 -2.26 -2.47
C SER A 57 7.46 -2.39 -1.14
N LEU A 58 7.21 -3.48 -0.41
CA LEU A 58 7.94 -3.85 0.79
C LEU A 58 8.71 -5.14 0.56
N VAL A 59 9.95 -5.21 1.04
CA VAL A 59 10.78 -6.41 0.95
C VAL A 59 11.18 -6.84 2.35
N ILE A 60 10.87 -8.09 2.69
CA ILE A 60 11.26 -8.73 3.95
C ILE A 60 12.31 -9.79 3.61
N SER A 61 13.53 -9.60 4.09
CA SER A 61 14.65 -10.52 3.89
C SER A 61 15.28 -11.03 5.19
N HIS A 62 14.70 -10.68 6.34
CA HIS A 62 15.17 -11.12 7.65
C HIS A 62 14.18 -12.10 8.28
N SER A 63 14.71 -13.16 8.90
CA SER A 63 13.91 -14.04 9.76
C SER A 63 13.33 -13.28 10.96
N ASN A 64 12.28 -13.84 11.58
CA ASN A 64 11.62 -13.25 12.75
C ASN A 64 11.10 -11.82 12.49
N THR A 65 10.56 -11.61 11.30
CA THR A 65 9.99 -10.31 10.89
C THR A 65 8.47 -10.42 10.84
N HIS A 66 7.80 -9.58 11.60
CA HIS A 66 6.34 -9.55 11.74
C HIS A 66 5.83 -8.19 11.28
N LEU A 67 5.22 -8.16 10.10
CA LEU A 67 4.63 -6.96 9.52
C LEU A 67 3.12 -6.96 9.79
N ASP A 68 2.68 -6.02 10.60
CA ASP A 68 1.26 -5.72 10.82
C ASP A 68 0.91 -4.40 10.14
N CYS A 69 0.09 -4.48 9.09
CA CYS A 69 -0.34 -3.31 8.34
C CYS A 69 -1.41 -2.48 9.06
N GLN A 70 -2.03 -2.98 10.13
CA GLN A 70 -3.12 -2.30 10.86
C GLN A 70 -4.26 -1.82 9.94
N GLY A 71 -4.57 -2.57 8.88
CA GLY A 71 -5.58 -2.22 7.88
C GLY A 71 -5.13 -1.21 6.83
N ALA A 72 -3.85 -0.83 6.80
CA ALA A 72 -3.28 0.05 5.79
C ALA A 72 -3.28 -0.58 4.38
N THR A 73 -3.19 0.29 3.37
CA THR A 73 -3.20 -0.11 1.97
C THR A 73 -1.81 0.04 1.35
N LEU A 74 -1.31 -1.00 0.70
CA LEU A 74 -0.24 -0.90 -0.28
C LEU A 74 -0.86 -0.78 -1.67
N ASP A 75 -0.48 0.25 -2.43
CA ASP A 75 -1.04 0.55 -3.74
C ASP A 75 0.07 0.54 -4.81
N GLY A 76 -0.08 -0.37 -5.78
CA GLY A 76 0.83 -0.50 -6.91
C GLY A 76 0.64 0.56 -7.99
N ASP A 77 -0.48 1.29 -7.98
CA ASP A 77 -0.88 2.30 -8.97
C ASP A 77 -0.82 1.76 -10.41
N ASN A 78 -1.10 0.45 -10.58
CA ASN A 78 -0.97 -0.29 -11.84
C ASN A 78 0.42 -0.18 -12.52
N ARG A 79 1.46 0.13 -11.74
CA ARG A 79 2.82 0.36 -12.23
C ARG A 79 3.86 -0.53 -11.57
N ARG A 80 3.71 -0.83 -10.28
CA ARG A 80 4.67 -1.65 -9.52
C ARG A 80 4.38 -3.13 -9.70
N ALA A 81 5.42 -3.94 -9.82
CA ALA A 81 5.28 -5.37 -10.03
C ALA A 81 4.73 -6.10 -8.80
N PHE A 82 5.30 -5.81 -7.62
CA PHE A 82 5.04 -6.59 -6.41
C PHE A 82 4.64 -5.70 -5.24
N GLY A 83 3.68 -6.14 -4.43
CA GLY A 83 3.33 -5.48 -3.17
C GLY A 83 4.31 -5.80 -2.06
N ILE A 84 4.17 -6.98 -1.47
CA ILE A 84 5.07 -7.48 -0.41
C ILE A 84 5.85 -8.66 -0.95
N VAL A 85 7.17 -8.62 -0.81
CA VAL A 85 8.05 -9.73 -1.19
C VAL A 85 8.77 -10.25 0.05
N VAL A 86 8.47 -11.49 0.44
CA VAL A 86 9.32 -12.24 1.38
C VAL A 86 10.39 -12.93 0.55
N ASN A 87 11.59 -12.37 0.53
CA ASN A 87 12.67 -12.81 -0.34
C ASN A 87 13.88 -13.26 0.49
N SER A 88 14.20 -14.55 0.42
CA SER A 88 15.35 -15.10 1.13
C SER A 88 16.69 -14.89 0.40
N LYS A 89 16.66 -14.53 -0.89
CA LYS A 89 17.85 -14.32 -1.74
C LYS A 89 18.83 -15.50 -1.67
N GLY A 90 18.28 -16.71 -1.65
CA GLY A 90 19.01 -17.96 -1.52
C GLY A 90 19.70 -18.18 -0.17
N GLN A 91 19.34 -17.41 0.88
CA GLN A 91 19.77 -17.62 2.26
C GLN A 91 18.61 -18.18 3.10
N PRO A 92 18.86 -18.73 4.30
CA PRO A 92 17.77 -19.12 5.19
C PRO A 92 16.96 -17.90 5.67
N VAL A 93 15.65 -17.92 5.45
CA VAL A 93 14.68 -16.97 6.05
C VAL A 93 13.53 -17.76 6.64
N GLU A 94 13.20 -17.51 7.90
CA GLU A 94 12.11 -18.22 8.58
C GLU A 94 11.32 -17.33 9.55
N ASN A 95 10.12 -17.80 9.92
CA ASN A 95 9.28 -17.16 10.93
C ASN A 95 8.95 -15.71 10.55
N VAL A 96 8.30 -15.54 9.40
CA VAL A 96 7.86 -14.23 8.90
C VAL A 96 6.34 -14.18 8.93
N SER A 97 5.75 -13.08 9.40
CA SER A 97 4.31 -12.85 9.25
C SER A 97 3.99 -11.55 8.53
N VAL A 98 2.91 -11.58 7.75
CA VAL A 98 2.31 -10.43 7.07
C VAL A 98 0.82 -10.43 7.38
N GLU A 99 0.38 -9.42 8.11
CA GLU A 99 -0.93 -9.42 8.76
C GLU A 99 -1.71 -8.12 8.52
N ASN A 100 -3.03 -8.23 8.43
CA ASN A 100 -3.96 -7.09 8.41
C ASN A 100 -3.73 -6.09 7.26
N CYS A 101 -3.29 -6.56 6.08
CA CYS A 101 -2.92 -5.71 4.95
C CYS A 101 -4.01 -5.65 3.88
N LYS A 102 -4.19 -4.48 3.27
CA LYS A 102 -4.88 -4.32 1.99
C LYS A 102 -3.85 -4.10 0.91
N ILE A 103 -3.90 -4.84 -0.18
CA ILE A 103 -2.89 -4.78 -1.25
C ILE A 103 -3.61 -4.72 -2.58
N ARG A 104 -3.35 -3.68 -3.38
CA ARG A 104 -4.04 -3.50 -4.65
C ARG A 104 -3.18 -3.01 -5.80
N ASP A 105 -3.64 -3.31 -7.01
CA ASP A 105 -3.20 -2.69 -8.26
C ASP A 105 -1.70 -2.88 -8.57
N PHE A 106 -1.15 -4.04 -8.20
CA PHE A 106 0.20 -4.46 -8.58
C PHE A 106 0.18 -5.28 -9.88
N THR A 107 1.12 -5.02 -10.79
CA THR A 107 1.07 -5.58 -12.14
C THR A 107 1.45 -7.06 -12.22
N HIS A 108 2.07 -7.63 -11.17
CA HIS A 108 2.40 -9.05 -11.09
C HIS A 108 1.71 -9.70 -9.90
N SER A 109 2.17 -9.44 -8.68
CA SER A 109 1.60 -10.06 -7.49
C SER A 109 1.42 -9.13 -6.32
N GLY A 110 0.34 -9.32 -5.57
CA GLY A 110 0.16 -8.63 -4.30
C GLY A 110 1.20 -9.08 -3.28
N ILE A 111 1.34 -10.40 -3.08
CA ILE A 111 2.37 -10.99 -2.22
C ILE A 111 3.14 -12.07 -2.97
N ARG A 112 4.47 -12.06 -2.86
CA ARG A 112 5.34 -13.14 -3.34
C ARG A 112 6.28 -13.61 -2.24
N ILE A 113 6.36 -14.91 -2.03
CA ILE A 113 7.28 -15.57 -1.12
C ILE A 113 8.23 -16.39 -1.98
N THR A 114 9.53 -16.07 -1.99
CA THR A 114 10.48 -16.65 -2.95
C THR A 114 11.92 -16.69 -2.41
N SER A 115 12.74 -17.57 -2.98
CA SER A 115 14.19 -17.56 -2.79
C SER A 115 14.94 -16.70 -3.80
N ASP A 116 14.25 -16.27 -4.87
CA ASP A 116 14.83 -15.57 -6.03
C ASP A 116 15.89 -16.39 -6.79
N ILE A 117 16.00 -17.68 -6.48
CA ILE A 117 16.84 -18.62 -7.23
C ILE A 117 16.07 -18.99 -8.50
N PRO A 118 16.62 -18.74 -9.70
CA PRO A 118 15.97 -19.17 -10.94
C PRO A 118 15.79 -20.69 -10.97
N ALA A 119 14.68 -21.17 -11.55
CA ALA A 119 14.36 -22.60 -11.58
C ALA A 119 15.47 -23.48 -12.19
N ASN A 120 16.20 -22.96 -13.19
CA ASN A 120 17.33 -23.65 -13.82
C ASN A 120 18.64 -23.60 -13.01
N GLN A 121 18.66 -22.91 -11.87
CA GLN A 121 19.79 -22.80 -10.94
C GLN A 121 19.51 -23.50 -9.59
N LEU A 122 18.33 -24.08 -9.42
CA LEU A 122 18.02 -24.90 -8.26
C LEU A 122 18.97 -26.11 -8.20
N SER A 123 19.36 -26.47 -6.98
CA SER A 123 20.21 -27.64 -6.74
C SER A 123 19.48 -28.92 -7.11
N ALA A 124 20.20 -29.90 -7.65
CA ALA A 124 19.69 -31.27 -7.78
C ALA A 124 19.44 -31.91 -6.40
N ASP A 125 20.12 -31.43 -5.35
CA ASP A 125 19.78 -31.76 -3.98
C ASP A 125 18.62 -30.87 -3.50
N HIS A 126 17.42 -31.47 -3.47
CA HIS A 126 16.19 -30.82 -3.01
C HIS A 126 16.30 -30.29 -1.57
N GLN A 127 17.08 -30.93 -0.69
CA GLN A 127 17.24 -30.47 0.69
C GLN A 127 17.92 -29.12 0.75
N GLU A 128 18.84 -28.84 -0.16
CA GLU A 128 19.50 -27.54 -0.22
C GLU A 128 18.53 -26.43 -0.67
N ASN A 129 17.61 -26.73 -1.58
CA ASN A 129 16.60 -25.77 -2.01
C ASN A 129 15.62 -25.44 -0.87
N TYR A 130 15.20 -26.43 -0.07
CA TYR A 130 14.38 -26.20 1.12
C TYR A 130 15.09 -25.34 2.17
N ARG A 131 16.40 -25.51 2.38
CA ARG A 131 17.19 -24.72 3.35
C ARG A 131 17.34 -23.25 2.97
N ARG A 132 17.35 -22.94 1.67
CA ARG A 132 17.63 -21.61 1.12
C ARG A 132 16.38 -20.82 0.75
N THR A 133 15.20 -21.38 1.00
CA THR A 133 13.90 -20.80 0.63
C THR A 133 13.11 -20.44 1.88
N PRO A 134 12.25 -19.40 1.86
CA PRO A 134 11.46 -19.05 3.03
C PRO A 134 10.65 -20.24 3.59
N THR A 135 10.62 -20.36 4.92
CA THR A 135 9.79 -21.34 5.64
C THR A 135 9.08 -20.68 6.82
N LYS A 136 8.00 -21.29 7.33
CA LYS A 136 7.22 -20.73 8.45
C LYS A 136 6.74 -19.30 8.16
N VAL A 137 6.19 -19.09 6.97
CA VAL A 137 5.59 -17.81 6.59
C VAL A 137 4.11 -17.85 6.91
N LEU A 138 3.61 -16.86 7.64
CA LEU A 138 2.19 -16.65 7.91
C LEU A 138 1.69 -15.45 7.11
N ILE A 139 0.69 -15.67 6.26
CA ILE A 139 -0.08 -14.61 5.63
C ILE A 139 -1.49 -14.69 6.20
N ASP A 140 -1.90 -13.68 6.98
CA ASP A 140 -3.15 -13.72 7.74
C ASP A 140 -3.94 -12.40 7.66
N HIS A 141 -5.27 -12.48 7.55
CA HIS A 141 -6.13 -11.30 7.43
C HIS A 141 -5.70 -10.30 6.34
N VAL A 142 -5.27 -10.82 5.18
CA VAL A 142 -4.87 -10.00 4.02
C VAL A 142 -5.98 -9.98 2.97
N ASN A 143 -6.19 -8.82 2.36
CA ASN A 143 -7.02 -8.66 1.16
C ASN A 143 -6.14 -8.19 0.00
N VAL A 144 -5.97 -9.05 -1.02
CA VAL A 144 -5.30 -8.71 -2.28
C VAL A 144 -6.36 -8.52 -3.37
N GLN A 145 -6.26 -7.43 -4.12
CA GLN A 145 -7.16 -7.12 -5.24
C GLN A 145 -6.40 -6.55 -6.44
N GLY A 146 -6.94 -6.69 -7.65
CA GLY A 146 -6.38 -6.04 -8.85
C GLY A 146 -4.94 -6.46 -9.18
N SER A 147 -4.48 -7.64 -8.75
CA SER A 147 -3.17 -8.15 -9.14
C SER A 147 -3.19 -8.58 -10.61
N GLY A 148 -2.23 -8.10 -11.40
CA GLY A 148 -2.19 -8.35 -12.84
C GLY A 148 -1.86 -9.80 -13.23
N ARG A 149 -1.30 -10.60 -12.32
CA ARG A 149 -1.04 -12.03 -12.53
C ARG A 149 -1.60 -12.88 -11.40
N VAL A 150 -0.94 -12.89 -10.24
CA VAL A 150 -1.25 -13.79 -9.12
C VAL A 150 -1.46 -12.99 -7.85
N GLY A 151 -2.54 -13.22 -7.10
CA GLY A 151 -2.78 -12.49 -5.85
C GLY A 151 -1.68 -12.74 -4.80
N ILE A 152 -1.55 -13.99 -4.35
CA ILE A 152 -0.53 -14.44 -3.39
C ILE A 152 0.20 -15.65 -3.97
N TYR A 153 1.53 -15.60 -4.06
CA TYR A 153 2.34 -16.66 -4.64
C TYR A 153 3.39 -17.17 -3.66
N PHE A 154 3.25 -18.45 -3.27
CA PHE A 154 4.29 -19.23 -2.60
C PHE A 154 5.08 -19.95 -3.68
N ASP A 155 6.33 -19.52 -3.89
CA ASP A 155 7.19 -19.98 -4.97
C ASP A 155 7.85 -21.35 -4.66
N ASP A 156 8.67 -21.85 -5.58
CA ASP A 156 9.34 -23.15 -5.49
C ASP A 156 10.00 -23.37 -4.12
N TYR A 157 9.78 -24.55 -3.52
CA TYR A 157 10.34 -25.00 -2.21
C TYR A 157 9.93 -24.19 -0.98
N VAL A 158 9.03 -23.22 -1.09
CA VAL A 158 8.45 -22.54 0.08
C VAL A 158 7.60 -23.56 0.84
N THR A 159 7.87 -23.74 2.14
CA THR A 159 7.28 -24.83 2.93
C THR A 159 6.84 -24.39 4.32
N THR A 160 6.03 -25.22 4.98
CA THR A 160 5.57 -25.03 6.36
C THR A 160 4.96 -23.64 6.57
N SER A 161 4.22 -23.14 5.58
CA SER A 161 3.66 -21.80 5.56
C SER A 161 2.13 -21.87 5.57
N THR A 162 1.50 -20.84 6.12
CA THR A 162 0.05 -20.76 6.32
C THR A 162 -0.50 -19.54 5.64
N LEU A 163 -1.57 -19.73 4.86
CA LEU A 163 -2.46 -18.67 4.40
C LEU A 163 -3.80 -18.84 5.12
N SER A 164 -4.19 -17.86 5.92
CA SER A 164 -5.42 -17.92 6.71
C SER A 164 -6.18 -16.59 6.65
N ASN A 165 -7.50 -16.66 6.81
CA ASN A 165 -8.39 -15.48 6.91
C ASN A 165 -8.18 -14.42 5.82
N SER A 166 -7.73 -14.84 4.64
CA SER A 166 -7.28 -13.94 3.58
C SER A 166 -8.07 -14.15 2.30
N THR A 167 -8.11 -13.12 1.47
CA THR A 167 -8.79 -13.12 0.17
C THR A 167 -7.83 -12.58 -0.89
N CYS A 168 -7.82 -13.20 -2.06
CA CYS A 168 -6.92 -12.85 -3.16
C CYS A 168 -7.49 -13.24 -4.52
#